data_AF-A0A960SJZ4-F1
#
_entry.id   AF-A0A960SJZ4-F1
#
_cell.length_a   1.000
_cell.length_b   1.000
_cell.length_c   1.000
_cell.angle_alpha   90.00
_cell.angle_beta   90.00
_cell.angle_gamma   90.00
#
_symmetry.space_group_name_H-M   'P 1'
#
loop_
_entity.id
_entity.type
_entity.pdbx_description
1 polymer ?
#
loop_
_entity_poly.entity_id
_entity_poly.type
_entity_poly.pdbx_seq_one_letter_code
_entity_poly.pdbx_strand_id
1 'polypeptide(L)'
;MDANSERRAFIKFLAASPVLAALGWSSRLVGQSNAQAVSDDDLIASVEEALNVFDFEALARDKLPPAHWGYLASGVEDDATLRANREAFRNYHLRPRRLVDVSSIDMSRAVFGERWKSPIFLCPVASQK
;
A
#
# COMPACT_ATOMS: atom_id res chain seq x y z
N MET A 1 -40.42 31.59 15.65
CA MET A 1 -38.96 31.49 15.78
C MET A 1 -38.52 30.38 14.85
N ASP A 2 -37.75 30.71 13.81
CA ASP A 2 -37.41 29.77 12.75
C ASP A 2 -36.26 28.85 13.17
N ALA A 3 -36.55 27.56 13.27
CA ALA A 3 -35.59 26.52 13.68
C ALA A 3 -34.30 26.49 12.84
N ASN A 4 -34.36 26.96 11.59
CA ASN A 4 -33.18 27.06 10.71
C ASN A 4 -32.25 28.22 11.08
N SER A 5 -32.78 29.30 11.66
CA SER A 5 -31.97 30.43 12.14
C SER A 5 -31.18 30.02 13.38
N GLU A 6 -31.84 29.32 14.31
CA GLU A 6 -31.24 28.84 15.56
C GLU A 6 -30.15 27.80 15.31
N ARG A 7 -30.33 26.89 14.33
CA ARG A 7 -29.28 25.94 13.92
C ARG A 7 -28.04 26.65 13.38
N ARG A 8 -28.21 27.70 12.56
CA ARG A 8 -27.07 28.47 12.01
C ARG A 8 -26.36 29.27 13.10
N ALA A 9 -27.10 29.83 14.04
CA ALA A 9 -26.53 30.55 15.18
C ALA A 9 -25.72 29.61 16.09
N PHE A 10 -26.24 28.41 16.35
CA PHE A 10 -25.55 27.40 17.16
C PHE A 10 -24.26 26.89 16.51
N ILE A 11 -24.26 26.63 15.19
CA ILE A 11 -23.05 26.22 14.45
C ILE A 11 -21.98 27.32 14.50
N LYS A 12 -22.37 28.59 14.34
CA LYS A 12 -21.45 29.73 14.46
C LYS A 12 -20.88 29.88 15.87
N PHE A 13 -21.70 29.67 16.90
CA PHE A 13 -21.26 29.66 18.29
C PHE A 13 -20.28 28.52 18.58
N LEU A 14 -20.54 27.32 18.06
CA LEU A 14 -19.67 26.16 18.23
C LEU A 14 -18.30 26.38 17.57
N ALA A 15 -18.28 26.95 16.37
CA ALA A 15 -17.05 27.26 15.62
C ALA A 15 -16.19 28.35 16.28
N ALA A 16 -16.81 29.27 17.03
CA ALA A 16 -16.13 30.35 17.73
C ALA A 16 -15.72 29.98 19.18
N SER A 17 -16.01 28.75 19.63
CA SER A 17 -15.72 28.33 21.00
C SER A 17 -14.23 28.00 21.20
N PRO A 18 -13.61 28.48 22.29
CA PRO A 18 -12.22 28.16 22.62
C PRO A 18 -11.99 26.68 22.92
N VAL A 19 -13.03 25.92 23.24
CA VAL A 19 -12.95 24.44 23.41
C VAL A 19 -12.67 23.75 22.07
N LEU A 20 -13.22 24.26 20.96
CA LEU A 20 -12.91 23.73 19.62
C LEU A 20 -11.45 24.04 19.24
N ALA A 21 -10.98 25.25 19.52
CA ALA A 21 -9.60 25.65 19.27
C ALA A 21 -8.59 24.87 20.13
N ALA A 22 -8.92 24.60 21.40
CA ALA A 22 -8.07 23.84 22.32
C ALA A 22 -8.05 22.32 22.03
N LEU A 23 -9.06 21.78 21.35
CA LEU A 23 -9.18 20.35 21.04
C LEU A 23 -8.61 19.95 19.66
N GLY A 24 -7.89 20.84 18.96
CA GLY A 24 -7.09 20.44 17.78
C GLY A 24 -7.90 19.69 16.70
N TRP A 25 -9.14 20.13 16.45
CA TRP A 25 -10.14 19.42 15.64
C TRP A 25 -9.83 19.31 14.13
N SER A 26 -8.62 19.64 13.67
CA SER A 26 -8.25 19.48 12.26
C SER A 26 -7.47 18.20 11.93
N SER A 27 -7.11 17.34 12.89
CA SER A 27 -6.30 16.14 12.56
C SER A 27 -6.79 14.80 13.10
N ARG A 28 -7.85 14.73 13.91
CA ARG A 28 -8.32 13.46 14.50
C ARG A 28 -9.78 13.05 14.22
N LEU A 29 -10.59 13.91 13.60
CA LEU A 29 -12.00 13.59 13.25
C LEU A 29 -12.21 13.30 11.76
N VAL A 30 -11.29 13.72 10.88
CA VAL A 30 -11.15 13.09 9.57
C VAL A 30 -10.52 11.75 9.85
N GLY A 31 -11.26 10.67 9.55
CA GLY A 31 -10.89 9.32 9.91
C GLY A 31 -9.41 9.05 9.69
N GLN A 32 -8.78 8.41 10.67
CA GLN A 32 -7.55 7.68 10.45
C GLN A 32 -7.83 6.58 9.40
N SER A 33 -7.90 6.95 8.13
CA SER A 33 -7.42 6.03 7.11
C SER A 33 -5.95 5.84 7.44
N ASN A 34 -5.58 4.62 7.81
CA ASN A 34 -4.19 4.13 7.84
C ASN A 34 -3.56 4.13 6.43
N ALA A 35 -3.74 5.21 5.67
CA ALA A 35 -2.85 5.58 4.60
C ALA A 35 -1.82 6.49 5.27
N GLN A 36 -0.76 5.89 5.82
CA GLN A 36 0.50 6.64 5.91
C GLN A 36 0.74 7.21 4.52
N ALA A 37 0.56 8.52 4.37
CA ALA A 37 1.04 9.23 3.20
C ALA A 37 2.54 8.98 3.18
N VAL A 38 3.01 8.20 2.21
CA VAL A 38 4.43 8.06 1.93
C VAL A 38 4.96 9.48 1.73
N SER A 39 5.91 9.89 2.55
CA SER A 39 6.59 11.18 2.37
C SER A 39 7.28 11.15 1.00
N ASP A 40 7.25 12.25 0.24
CA ASP A 40 8.04 12.36 -1.00
C ASP A 40 9.54 12.09 -0.79
N ASP A 41 10.03 12.24 0.45
CA ASP A 41 11.41 11.97 0.88
C ASP A 41 11.75 10.46 0.97
N ASP A 42 10.76 9.57 0.88
CA ASP A 42 10.93 8.11 0.97
C ASP A 42 10.94 7.41 -0.41
N LEU A 43 10.88 8.17 -1.51
CA LEU A 43 10.91 7.59 -2.86
C LEU A 43 12.34 7.20 -3.26
N ILE A 44 12.50 5.96 -3.72
CA ILE A 44 13.77 5.47 -4.26
C ILE A 44 14.16 6.28 -5.51
N ALA A 45 15.41 6.77 -5.57
CA ALA A 45 15.93 7.50 -6.71
C ALA A 45 16.62 6.58 -7.72
N SER A 46 17.14 5.45 -7.25
CA SER A 46 17.82 4.43 -8.05
C SER A 46 17.35 3.01 -7.68
N VAL A 47 17.63 2.04 -8.56
CA VAL A 47 17.23 0.63 -8.32
C VAL A 47 18.02 0.05 -7.14
N GLU A 48 19.25 0.52 -6.95
CA GLU A 48 20.17 0.09 -5.90
C GLU A 48 19.73 0.53 -4.50
N GLU A 49 18.89 1.56 -4.40
CA GLU A 49 18.32 2.05 -3.14
C GLU A 49 17.10 1.24 -2.68
N ALA A 50 16.47 0.47 -3.57
CA ALA A 50 15.30 -0.33 -3.24
C ALA A 50 15.68 -1.46 -2.25
N LEU A 51 15.09 -1.41 -1.05
CA LEU A 51 15.27 -2.44 -0.03
C LEU A 51 14.42 -3.68 -0.33
N ASN A 52 13.26 -3.46 -0.95
CA ASN A 52 12.33 -4.52 -1.29
C ASN A 52 11.48 -4.14 -2.53
N VAL A 53 10.72 -5.11 -3.05
CA VAL A 53 9.91 -4.92 -4.26
C VAL A 53 8.73 -3.95 -4.08
N PHE A 54 8.28 -3.69 -2.86
CA PHE A 54 7.17 -2.77 -2.59
C PHE A 54 7.60 -1.30 -2.69
N ASP A 55 8.89 -0.99 -2.63
CA ASP A 55 9.40 0.37 -2.75
C ASP A 55 9.12 0.94 -4.17
N PHE A 56 9.10 0.06 -5.19
CA PHE A 56 8.72 0.43 -6.56
C PHE A 56 7.25 0.84 -6.69
N GLU A 57 6.36 0.40 -5.80
CA GLU A 57 4.93 0.71 -5.84
C GLU A 57 4.69 2.21 -5.61
N ALA A 58 5.38 2.79 -4.61
CA ALA A 58 5.29 4.22 -4.31
C ALA A 58 5.86 5.07 -5.45
N LEU A 59 7.02 4.69 -6.00
CA LEU A 59 7.62 5.37 -7.15
C LEU A 59 6.72 5.29 -8.38
N ALA A 60 6.14 4.11 -8.66
CA ALA A 60 5.23 3.92 -9.80
C ALA A 60 3.98 4.79 -9.66
N ARG A 61 3.43 4.93 -8.44
CA ARG A 61 2.27 5.79 -8.16
C ARG A 61 2.55 7.28 -8.44
N ASP A 62 3.77 7.75 -8.16
CA ASP A 62 4.19 9.13 -8.44
C ASP A 62 4.43 9.36 -9.95
N LYS A 63 5.08 8.41 -10.63
CA LYS A 63 5.52 8.58 -12.02
C LYS A 63 4.46 8.24 -13.08
N LEU A 64 3.53 7.34 -12.79
CA LEU A 64 2.54 6.90 -13.78
C LEU A 64 1.36 7.87 -13.87
N PRO A 65 0.80 8.10 -15.08
CA PRO A 65 -0.45 8.83 -15.18
C PRO A 65 -1.57 8.10 -14.41
N PRO A 66 -2.52 8.82 -13.78
CA PRO A 66 -3.51 8.23 -12.87
C PRO A 66 -4.32 7.07 -13.47
N ALA A 67 -4.63 7.12 -14.77
CA ALA A 67 -5.35 6.05 -15.46
C ALA A 67 -4.54 4.75 -15.56
N HIS A 68 -3.24 4.84 -15.87
CA HIS A 68 -2.35 3.67 -15.95
C HIS A 68 -2.09 3.09 -14.56
N TRP A 69 -1.87 3.95 -13.56
CA TRP A 69 -1.77 3.52 -12.18
C TRP A 69 -3.03 2.77 -11.72
N GLY A 70 -4.21 3.36 -11.98
CA GLY A 70 -5.49 2.71 -11.66
C GLY A 70 -5.64 1.35 -12.32
N TYR A 71 -5.26 1.21 -13.60
CA TYR A 71 -5.32 -0.07 -14.30
C TYR A 71 -4.40 -1.15 -13.70
N LEU A 72 -3.20 -0.78 -13.24
CA LEU A 72 -2.21 -1.73 -12.72
C LEU A 72 -2.41 -2.08 -11.25
N ALA A 73 -2.81 -1.10 -10.43
CA ALA A 73 -2.84 -1.22 -8.97
C ALA A 73 -4.20 -1.67 -8.42
N SER A 74 -5.29 -1.52 -9.18
CA SER A 74 -6.61 -1.92 -8.73
C SER A 74 -6.93 -3.38 -9.05
N GLY A 75 -7.79 -3.96 -8.22
CA GLY A 75 -8.43 -5.25 -8.45
C GLY A 75 -9.89 -5.06 -8.86
N VAL A 76 -10.74 -5.94 -8.35
CA VAL A 76 -12.18 -5.98 -8.67
C VAL A 76 -12.96 -5.46 -7.47
N GLU A 77 -13.94 -4.59 -7.73
CA GLU A 77 -14.82 -3.97 -6.74
C GLU A 77 -14.08 -3.26 -5.60
N ASP A 78 -14.01 -3.87 -4.43
CA ASP A 78 -13.45 -3.31 -3.19
C ASP A 78 -12.03 -3.81 -2.88
N ASP A 79 -11.39 -4.47 -3.85
CA ASP A 79 -10.06 -5.06 -3.76
C ASP A 79 -9.90 -6.08 -2.61
N ALA A 80 -11.00 -6.67 -2.13
CA ALA A 80 -10.95 -7.63 -1.02
C ALA A 80 -10.04 -8.83 -1.33
N THR A 81 -10.15 -9.40 -2.54
CA THR A 81 -9.31 -10.53 -2.97
C THR A 81 -7.84 -10.14 -3.11
N LEU A 82 -7.56 -8.94 -3.60
CA LEU A 82 -6.19 -8.42 -3.72
C LEU A 82 -5.52 -8.35 -2.34
N ARG A 83 -6.22 -7.80 -1.34
CA ARG A 83 -5.74 -7.74 0.04
C ARG A 83 -5.63 -9.13 0.66
N ALA A 84 -6.62 -9.99 0.45
CA ALA A 84 -6.63 -11.35 0.96
C ALA A 84 -5.44 -12.18 0.46
N ASN A 85 -5.03 -12.03 -0.81
CA ASN A 85 -3.86 -12.70 -1.36
C ASN A 85 -2.57 -12.33 -0.62
N ARG A 86 -2.40 -11.05 -0.27
CA ARG A 86 -1.22 -10.59 0.50
C ARG A 86 -1.28 -11.07 1.95
N GLU A 87 -2.45 -10.98 2.57
CA GLU A 87 -2.65 -11.39 3.96
C GLU A 87 -2.51 -12.89 4.16
N ALA A 88 -2.90 -13.71 3.17
CA ALA A 88 -2.80 -15.17 3.23
C ALA A 88 -1.38 -15.66 3.53
N PHE A 89 -0.34 -14.96 3.05
CA PHE A 89 1.04 -15.33 3.34
C PHE A 89 1.41 -15.21 4.82
N ARG A 90 0.73 -14.34 5.60
CA ARG A 90 0.96 -14.19 7.05
C ARG A 90 0.50 -15.42 7.84
N ASN A 91 -0.36 -16.25 7.27
CA ASN A 91 -0.81 -17.49 7.90
C ASN A 91 0.27 -18.58 7.89
N TYR A 92 1.30 -18.44 7.05
CA TYR A 92 2.39 -19.40 6.93
C TYR A 92 3.64 -18.92 7.65
N HIS A 93 4.26 -19.83 8.40
CA HIS A 93 5.51 -19.57 9.12
C HIS A 93 6.60 -20.50 8.61
N LEU A 94 7.81 -19.96 8.43
CA LEU A 94 8.96 -20.76 8.11
C LEU A 94 9.44 -21.52 9.34
N ARG A 95 9.69 -22.82 9.21
CA ARG A 95 10.34 -23.63 10.23
C ARG A 95 11.83 -23.78 9.87
N PRO A 96 12.73 -22.89 10.34
CA PRO A 96 14.13 -22.95 9.98
C PRO A 96 14.77 -24.24 10.50
N ARG A 97 15.56 -24.89 9.63
CA ARG A 97 16.36 -26.05 10.00
C ARG A 97 17.76 -25.58 10.39
N ARG A 98 18.24 -25.98 11.57
CA ARG A 98 19.56 -25.59 12.08
C ARG A 98 20.61 -26.64 11.74
N LEU A 99 21.88 -26.23 11.75
CA LEU A 99 23.04 -27.08 11.46
C LEU A 99 23.00 -27.75 10.08
N VAL A 100 22.40 -27.06 9.10
CA VAL A 100 22.42 -27.46 7.69
C VAL A 100 23.44 -26.58 6.98
N ASP A 101 24.36 -27.20 6.23
CA ASP A 101 25.28 -26.44 5.38
C ASP A 101 24.50 -25.78 4.24
N VAL A 102 24.62 -24.46 4.16
CA VAL A 102 23.99 -23.59 3.16
C VAL A 102 25.04 -22.77 2.39
N SER A 103 26.30 -23.22 2.39
CA SER A 103 27.40 -22.59 1.64
C SER A 103 27.15 -22.49 0.14
N SER A 104 26.36 -23.42 -0.41
CA SER A 104 25.89 -23.41 -1.80
C SER A 104 24.37 -23.62 -1.84
N ILE A 105 23.66 -22.73 -2.53
CA ILE A 105 22.20 -22.75 -2.66
C ILE A 105 21.83 -22.83 -4.14
N ASP A 106 21.10 -23.88 -4.53
CA ASP A 106 20.57 -24.02 -5.88
C ASP A 106 19.07 -23.62 -5.94
N MET A 107 18.81 -22.47 -6.56
CA MET A 107 17.47 -21.95 -6.82
C MET A 107 16.85 -22.49 -8.12
N SER A 108 17.58 -23.28 -8.92
CA SER A 108 17.08 -23.73 -10.21
C SER A 108 15.99 -24.81 -10.09
N ARG A 109 15.03 -24.80 -11.01
CA ARG A 109 13.88 -25.73 -11.01
C ARG A 109 13.61 -26.25 -12.42
N ALA A 110 13.16 -27.50 -12.52
CA ALA A 110 12.67 -28.06 -13.76
C ALA A 110 11.16 -27.82 -13.84
N VAL A 111 10.71 -27.03 -14.81
CA VAL A 111 9.31 -26.64 -15.01
C VAL A 111 8.96 -26.98 -16.45
N PHE A 112 7.90 -27.80 -16.66
CA PHE A 112 7.47 -28.27 -17.99
C PHE A 112 8.58 -28.85 -18.90
N GLY A 113 9.59 -29.49 -18.30
CA GLY A 113 10.71 -30.10 -19.05
C GLY A 113 11.89 -29.15 -19.33
N GLU A 114 11.80 -27.88 -18.93
CA GLU A 114 12.87 -26.90 -19.07
C GLU A 114 13.51 -26.57 -17.71
N ARG A 115 14.84 -26.36 -17.70
CA ARG A 115 15.58 -25.98 -16.48
C ARG A 115 15.64 -24.45 -16.36
N TRP A 116 14.98 -23.91 -15.34
CA TRP A 116 14.95 -22.49 -15.02
C TRP A 116 15.94 -22.19 -13.90
N LYS A 117 16.64 -21.05 -13.96
CA LYS A 117 17.67 -20.68 -12.97
C LYS A 117 17.10 -20.21 -11.62
N SER A 118 15.85 -19.78 -11.61
CA SER A 118 15.14 -19.22 -10.45
C SER A 118 13.73 -19.79 -10.39
N PRO A 119 13.12 -19.94 -9.19
CA PRO A 119 11.71 -20.31 -9.08
C PRO A 119 10.78 -19.10 -9.25
N ILE A 120 11.32 -17.89 -9.41
CA ILE A 120 10.58 -16.65 -9.62
C ILE A 120 10.50 -16.35 -11.11
N PHE A 121 9.33 -15.94 -11.58
CA PHE A 121 9.07 -15.61 -12.98
C PHE A 121 8.11 -14.43 -13.12
N LEU A 122 8.07 -13.86 -14.31
CA LEU A 122 7.16 -12.77 -14.65
C LEU A 122 5.82 -13.35 -15.10
N CYS A 123 4.74 -12.96 -14.43
CA CYS A 123 3.40 -13.24 -14.91
C CYS A 123 3.11 -12.41 -16.17
N PRO A 124 2.29 -12.91 -17.11
CA PRO A 124 1.85 -12.12 -18.25
C PRO A 124 1.01 -10.93 -17.76
N VAL A 125 1.41 -9.72 -18.15
CA VAL A 125 0.68 -8.48 -17.85
C VAL A 125 0.37 -7.78 -19.16
N ALA A 126 -0.89 -7.39 -19.36
CA ALA A 126 -1.31 -6.65 -20.55
C ALA A 126 -0.89 -5.18 -20.48
N SER A 127 -0.73 -4.54 -21.63
CA SER A 127 -0.54 -3.08 -21.77
C SER A 127 0.73 -2.52 -21.08
N GLN A 128 1.90 -3.08 -21.38
CA GLN A 128 3.20 -2.65 -20.83
C GLN A 128 3.88 -1.49 -21.60
N LYS A 129 3.21 -0.89 -22.59
CA LYS A 129 3.76 0.17 -23.45
C LYS A 129 3.25 1.55 -23.04
#